data_AF-A0A4Q4Z839-F1
#
_entry.id   AF-A0A4Q4Z839-F1
#
_cell.length_a   1.000
_cell.length_b   1.000
_cell.length_c   1.000
_cell.angle_alpha   90.00
_cell.angle_beta   90.00
_cell.angle_gamma   90.00
#
_symmetry.space_group_name_H-M   'P 1'
#
loop_
_entity.id
_entity.type
_entity.pdbx_description
1 polymer ?
#
loop_
_entity_poly.entity_id
_entity_poly.type
_entity_poly.pdbx_seq_one_letter_code
_entity_poly.pdbx_strand_id
1 'polypeptide(L)'
;MTPLITTPGVPEMILILLVLVLLFGAKKLPELARGSGRALRIFKAETKGLIDDDDDDQKTPEQRQIDAAAAREAEERRAREEHNGPTAG
;
A
#
# COMPACT_ATOMS: atom_id res chain seq x y z
N MET A 1 -17.69 9.34 -39.19
CA MET A 1 -17.68 10.78 -38.86
C MET A 1 -17.80 10.95 -37.36
N THR A 2 -16.88 10.34 -36.61
CA THR A 2 -16.75 10.46 -35.16
C THR A 2 -15.43 11.18 -34.91
N PRO A 3 -15.39 12.30 -34.19
CA PRO A 3 -14.13 12.90 -33.79
C PRO A 3 -13.41 11.91 -32.88
N LEU A 4 -12.23 11.46 -33.32
CA LEU A 4 -11.23 10.80 -32.50
C LEU A 4 -10.86 11.79 -31.41
N ILE A 5 -11.50 11.67 -30.25
CA ILE A 5 -11.16 12.43 -29.07
C ILE A 5 -9.69 12.13 -28.81
N THR A 6 -8.90 13.18 -29.03
CA THR A 6 -7.50 13.29 -28.66
C THR A 6 -7.36 12.92 -27.20
N THR A 7 -6.99 11.68 -26.92
CA THR A 7 -6.35 11.37 -25.64
C THR A 7 -5.11 12.25 -25.65
N PRO A 8 -5.01 13.29 -24.78
CA PRO A 8 -3.83 14.12 -24.77
C PRO A 8 -2.65 13.19 -24.57
N GLY A 9 -1.81 13.14 -25.60
CA GLY A 9 -0.67 12.27 -25.60
C GLY A 9 0.33 12.79 -24.58
N VAL A 10 1.39 11.99 -24.41
CA VAL A 10 2.58 12.44 -23.69
C VAL A 10 3.06 13.82 -24.18
N PRO A 11 3.04 14.16 -25.49
CA PRO A 11 3.45 15.49 -25.97
C PRO A 11 2.63 16.65 -25.42
N GLU A 12 1.30 16.54 -25.40
CA GLU A 12 0.40 17.57 -24.88
C GLU A 12 0.59 17.78 -23.37
N MET A 13 0.79 16.68 -22.62
CA MET A 13 1.08 16.75 -21.19
C MET A 13 2.40 17.47 -20.89
N ILE A 14 3.43 17.24 -21.72
CA ILE A 14 4.72 17.95 -21.61
C ILE A 14 4.52 19.45 -21.90
N LEU A 15 3.69 19.81 -22.88
CA LEU A 15 3.45 21.21 -23.23
C LEU A 15 2.72 21.96 -22.11
N ILE A 16 1.72 21.33 -21.47
CA ILE A 16 1.05 21.88 -20.28
C ILE A 16 2.05 22.03 -19.12
N LEU A 17 2.87 21.01 -18.87
CA LEU A 17 3.90 21.06 -17.83
C LEU A 17 4.90 22.20 -18.09
N LEU A 18 5.30 22.40 -19.34
CA LEU A 18 6.18 23.49 -19.74
C LEU A 18 5.56 24.85 -19.43
N VAL A 19 4.28 25.07 -19.75
CA VAL A 19 3.56 26.30 -19.41
C VAL A 19 3.50 26.51 -17.89
N LEU A 20 3.20 25.46 -17.10
CA LEU A 20 3.22 25.55 -15.64
C LEU A 20 4.60 25.91 -15.09
N VAL A 21 5.66 25.32 -15.65
CA VAL A 21 7.05 25.65 -15.30
C VAL A 21 7.40 27.09 -15.66
N LEU A 22 6.87 27.65 -16.76
CA LEU A 22 7.10 29.05 -17.12
C LEU A 22 6.35 30.02 -16.19
N LEU A 23 5.11 29.68 -15.79
CA LEU A 23 4.30 30.52 -14.90
C LEU A 23 4.81 30.51 -13.45
N PHE A 24 5.08 29.32 -12.91
CA PHE A 24 5.47 29.15 -11.51
C PHE A 24 6.99 29.11 -11.34
N GLY A 25 7.74 28.72 -12.36
CA GLY A 25 9.19 28.50 -12.29
C GLY A 25 9.56 27.06 -11.95
N ALA A 26 10.67 26.57 -12.54
CA ALA A 26 11.16 25.20 -12.35
C ALA A 26 11.49 24.84 -10.89
N LYS A 27 11.74 25.84 -10.04
CA LYS A 27 12.05 25.66 -8.62
C LYS A 27 10.81 25.62 -7.72
N LYS A 28 9.70 26.27 -8.11
CA LYS A 28 8.47 26.37 -7.30
C LYS A 28 7.63 25.10 -7.31
N LEU A 29 7.49 24.44 -8.47
CA LEU A 29 6.76 23.17 -8.57
C LEU A 29 7.32 22.07 -7.63
N PRO A 30 8.63 21.76 -7.62
CA PRO A 30 9.17 20.75 -6.71
C PRO A 30 9.16 21.22 -5.25
N GLU A 31 9.29 22.52 -4.99
CA GLU A 31 9.18 23.10 -3.64
C GLU A 31 7.77 22.87 -3.06
N LEU A 32 6.73 23.18 -3.83
CA LEU A 32 5.33 22.95 -3.47
C LEU A 32 5.04 21.45 -3.28
N ALA A 33 5.47 20.61 -4.22
CA ALA A 33 5.30 19.16 -4.13
C ALA A 33 5.98 18.56 -2.88
N ARG A 34 7.17 19.04 -2.52
CA ARG A 34 7.88 18.60 -1.30
C ARG A 34 7.19 19.04 -0.02
N GLY A 35 6.53 20.20 -0.01
CA GLY A 35 5.71 20.65 1.12
C GLY A 35 4.46 19.78 1.27
N SER A 36 3.64 19.71 0.23
CA SER A 36 2.39 18.94 0.21
C SER A 36 2.63 17.44 0.43
N GLY A 37 3.68 16.87 -0.17
CA GLY A 37 4.04 15.46 -0.02
C GLY A 37 4.42 15.10 1.42
N ARG A 38 5.08 16.00 2.17
CA ARG A 38 5.35 15.79 3.60
C ARG A 38 4.07 15.78 4.42
N ALA A 39 3.15 16.71 4.16
CA ALA A 39 1.85 16.75 4.84
C ALA A 39 1.03 15.49 4.56
N LEU A 40 0.93 15.06 3.30
CA LEU A 40 0.25 13.82 2.92
C LEU A 40 0.91 12.57 3.54
N ARG A 41 2.24 12.54 3.67
CA ARG A 41 2.96 11.44 4.30
C ARG A 41 2.63 11.33 5.79
N ILE A 42 2.62 12.45 6.51
CA ILE A 42 2.27 12.49 7.94
C ILE A 42 0.82 12.06 8.12
N PHE A 43 -0.10 12.66 7.37
CA PHE A 43 -1.52 12.30 7.40
C PHE A 43 -1.75 10.81 7.12
N LYS A 44 -1.08 10.24 6.12
CA LYS A 44 -1.17 8.81 5.81
C LYS A 44 -0.58 7.92 6.90
N ALA A 45 0.50 8.34 7.57
CA ALA A 45 1.09 7.58 8.67
C ALA A 45 0.17 7.57 9.89
N GLU A 46 -0.40 8.72 10.26
CA GLU A 46 -1.37 8.84 11.37
C GLU A 46 -2.65 8.07 11.07
N THR A 47 -3.17 8.18 9.84
CA THR A 47 -4.37 7.44 9.41
C THR A 47 -4.11 5.94 9.36
N LYS A 48 -2.91 5.49 8.95
CA LYS A 48 -2.55 4.07 8.96
C LYS A 48 -2.53 3.50 10.37
N GLY A 49 -1.97 4.21 11.35
CA GLY A 49 -1.98 3.77 12.75
C GLY A 49 -3.40 3.54 13.26
N LEU A 50 -4.33 4.42 12.89
CA LEU A 50 -5.75 4.28 13.28
C LEU A 50 -6.45 3.07 12.64
N ILE A 51 -6.07 2.71 11.40
CA ILE A 51 -6.64 1.56 10.69
C ILE A 51 -6.02 0.24 11.17
N ASP A 52 -4.71 0.20 11.41
CA ASP A 52 -4.01 -0.99 11.94
C ASP A 52 -4.47 -1.33 13.36
N ASP A 53 -4.69 -0.31 14.21
CA ASP A 53 -5.22 -0.52 15.57
C ASP A 53 -6.65 -1.09 15.53
N ASP A 54 -7.49 -0.69 14.56
CA ASP A 54 -8.81 -1.31 14.37
C ASP A 54 -8.69 -2.79 13.94
N ASP A 55 -7.75 -3.18 13.06
CA ASP A 55 -7.64 -4.57 12.61
C ASP A 55 -7.16 -5.56 13.71
N ASP A 56 -6.39 -5.10 14.71
CA ASP A 56 -5.95 -5.94 15.84
C ASP A 56 -6.92 -5.86 17.06
N ASP A 57 -7.54 -4.70 17.33
CA ASP A 57 -8.52 -4.56 18.42
C ASP A 57 -9.93 -5.04 18.06
N GLN A 58 -10.31 -5.10 16.78
CA GLN A 58 -11.61 -5.65 16.34
C GLN A 58 -11.67 -7.18 16.34
N LYS A 59 -10.54 -7.87 16.58
CA LYS A 59 -10.55 -9.33 16.76
C LYS A 59 -11.22 -9.66 18.09
N THR A 60 -12.41 -10.25 18.02
CA THR A 60 -13.10 -10.80 19.19
C THR A 60 -12.17 -11.78 19.92
N PRO A 61 -12.33 -11.97 21.25
CA PRO A 61 -11.55 -12.94 22.00
C PRO A 61 -11.57 -14.35 21.39
N GLU A 62 -12.66 -14.70 20.69
CA GLU A 62 -12.78 -15.95 19.93
C GLU A 62 -11.90 -15.96 18.67
N GLN A 63 -11.86 -14.88 17.89
CA GLN A 63 -11.02 -14.81 16.70
C GLN A 63 -9.52 -14.93 17.02
N ARG A 64 -9.08 -14.30 18.13
CA ARG A 64 -7.69 -14.43 18.61
C ARG A 64 -7.36 -15.85 19.07
N GLN A 65 -8.32 -16.54 19.66
CA GLN A 65 -8.17 -17.94 20.08
C GLN A 65 -8.12 -18.89 18.89
N ILE A 66 -8.93 -18.65 17.84
CA ILE A 66 -8.93 -19.44 16.61
C ILE A 66 -7.58 -19.27 15.87
N ASP A 67 -7.07 -18.05 15.73
CA ASP A 67 -5.77 -17.78 15.11
C ASP A 67 -4.62 -18.43 15.90
N ALA A 68 -4.65 -18.34 17.23
CA ALA A 68 -3.64 -18.95 18.10
C ALA A 68 -3.71 -20.49 18.12
N ALA A 69 -4.91 -21.06 18.06
CA ALA A 69 -5.11 -22.51 17.95
C ALA A 69 -4.64 -23.03 16.58
N ALA A 70 -4.96 -22.32 15.50
CA ALA A 70 -4.52 -22.66 14.15
C ALA A 70 -2.99 -22.58 14.01
N ALA A 71 -2.34 -21.60 14.64
CA ALA A 71 -0.89 -21.49 14.66
C ALA A 71 -0.22 -22.67 15.40
N ARG A 72 -0.76 -23.06 16.57
CA ARG A 72 -0.27 -24.22 17.35
C ARG A 72 -0.49 -25.53 16.61
N GLU A 73 -1.63 -25.69 15.95
CA GLU A 73 -1.92 -26.89 15.16
C GLU A 73 -1.01 -26.99 13.93
N ALA A 74 -0.68 -25.87 13.29
CA ALA A 74 0.30 -25.84 12.20
C ALA A 74 1.72 -26.16 12.69
N GLU A 75 2.10 -25.71 13.89
CA GLU A 75 3.40 -26.02 14.51
C GLU A 75 3.48 -27.50 14.92
N GLU A 76 2.42 -28.05 15.49
CA GLU A 76 2.32 -29.46 15.88
C GLU A 76 2.26 -30.39 14.64
N ARG A 77 1.58 -29.97 13.57
CA ARG A 77 1.60 -30.67 12.27
C ARG A 77 2.99 -30.65 11.65
N ARG A 78 3.71 -29.53 11.70
CA ARG A 78 5.10 -29.44 11.22
C ARG A 78 6.04 -30.31 12.06
N ALA A 79 5.87 -30.35 13.38
CA ALA A 79 6.65 -31.22 14.27
C ALA A 79 6.33 -32.72 14.05
N ARG A 80 5.07 -33.06 13.73
CA ARG A 80 4.67 -34.42 13.34
C ARG A 80 5.16 -34.82 11.94
N GLU A 81 5.14 -33.89 11.00
CA GLU A 81 5.66 -34.07 9.64
C GLU A 81 7.19 -34.23 9.64
N GLU A 82 7.90 -33.55 10.54
CA GLU A 82 9.36 -33.72 10.73
C GLU A 82 9.71 -35.07 11.40
N HIS A 83 8.87 -35.58 12.32
CA HIS A 83 9.10 -36.86 12.99
C HIS A 83 8.74 -38.09 12.12
N ASN A 84 7.82 -37.95 11.17
CA ASN A 84 7.46 -39.03 10.24
C ASN A 84 7.87 -38.65 8.81
N GLY A 85 9.19 -38.56 8.60
CA GLY A 85 9.75 -38.48 7.26
C GLY A 85 9.32 -39.69 6.41
N PRO A 86 9.19 -39.51 5.08
CA PRO A 86 8.68 -40.55 4.20
C PRO A 86 9.62 -41.76 4.21
N THR A 87 9.18 -42.85 4.85
CA THR A 87 9.65 -44.20 4.53
C THR A 87 9.07 -44.58 3.16
N ALA A 88 9.64 -44.03 2.09
CA ALA A 88 9.45 -44.51 0.73
C ALA A 88 10.65 -45.40 0.39
N GLY A 89 10.50 -46.69 0.66
CA GLY A 89 11.26 -47.77 0.03
C GLY A 89 10.50 -48.32 -1.17
#